data_AF-A0A7W6HHA4-F1
#
_entry.id   AF-A0A7W6HHA4-F1
#
_cell.length_a   1.000
_cell.length_b   1.000
_cell.length_c   1.000
_cell.angle_alpha   90.00
_cell.angle_beta   90.00
_cell.angle_gamma   90.00
#
_symmetry.space_group_name_H-M   'P 1'
#
loop_
_entity.id
_entity.type
_entity.pdbx_description
1 polymer ?
#
loop_
_entity_poly.entity_id
_entity_poly.type
_entity_poly.pdbx_seq_one_letter_code
_entity_poly.pdbx_strand_id
1 'polypeptide(L)' 'MAGTPEFDINNPAEMDYPEHERTYSRFLAMTKWGSAAIIAILVGMLVGLIMGAGVIASVLAFAIVLAVAWLVFR' A
#
# COMPACT_ATOMS: atom_id res chain seq x y z
N MET A 1 22.57 10.12 36.07
CA MET A 1 22.64 9.12 34.99
C MET A 1 21.47 8.19 35.24
N ALA A 2 20.45 8.19 34.38
CA ALA A 2 19.34 7.24 34.54
C ALA A 2 19.90 5.82 34.39
N GLY A 3 19.63 4.94 35.35
CA GLY A 3 20.13 3.55 35.34
C GLY A 3 19.64 2.79 34.12
N THR A 4 20.44 1.82 33.67
CA THR A 4 20.08 0.95 32.55
C THR A 4 18.79 0.18 32.91
N PRO A 5 17.76 0.19 32.06
CA PRO A 5 16.53 -0.56 32.33
C PRO A 5 16.86 -2.06 32.47
N GLU A 6 16.44 -2.66 33.58
CA GLU A 6 16.55 -4.09 33.85
C GLU A 6 15.31 -4.77 33.26
N PHE A 7 15.51 -5.67 32.30
CA PHE A 7 14.43 -6.37 31.60
C PHE A 7 14.27 -7.78 32.20
N ASP A 8 13.05 -8.15 32.61
CA ASP A 8 12.75 -9.51 33.07
C ASP A 8 12.70 -10.47 31.87
N ILE A 9 13.77 -11.24 31.70
CA ILE A 9 13.91 -12.27 30.65
C ILE A 9 13.21 -13.59 31.00
N ASN A 10 12.87 -13.82 32.27
CA ASN A 10 12.30 -15.07 32.75
C ASN A 10 10.77 -15.06 32.70
N ASN A 11 10.15 -13.88 32.84
CA ASN A 11 8.72 -13.68 32.67
C ASN A 11 8.44 -12.48 31.74
N PRO A 12 8.55 -12.66 30.42
CA PRO A 12 8.16 -11.61 29.48
C PRO A 12 6.66 -11.32 29.62
N ALA A 13 6.29 -10.04 29.62
CA ALA A 13 4.89 -9.63 29.65
C ALA A 13 4.15 -10.14 28.40
N GLU A 14 2.89 -10.51 28.58
CA GLU A 14 2.01 -10.91 27.47
C GLU A 14 1.77 -9.71 26.55
N MET A 15 2.15 -9.83 25.28
CA MET A 15 1.97 -8.75 24.29
C MET A 15 0.55 -8.76 23.73
N ASP A 16 -0.05 -7.57 23.60
CA ASP A 16 -1.37 -7.36 22.99
C ASP A 16 -1.29 -7.43 21.46
N TYR A 17 -1.26 -8.65 20.93
CA TYR A 17 -1.24 -8.94 19.49
C TYR A 17 -2.42 -8.38 18.67
N PRO A 18 -3.67 -8.36 19.18
CA PRO A 18 -4.82 -7.85 18.44
C PRO A 18 -4.61 -6.50 17.73
N GLU A 19 -4.05 -5.50 18.41
CA GLU A 19 -3.85 -4.17 17.81
C GLU A 19 -2.63 -4.12 16.86
N HIS A 20 -1.62 -4.95 17.08
CA HIS A 20 -0.51 -5.12 16.15
C HIS A 20 -0.98 -5.68 14.81
N GLU A 21 -1.77 -6.75 14.83
CA GLU A 21 -2.32 -7.38 13.64
C GLU A 21 -3.28 -6.44 12.89
N ARG A 22 -4.11 -5.71 13.63
CA ARG A 22 -5.04 -4.73 13.05
C ARG A 22 -4.32 -3.59 12.35
N THR A 23 -3.24 -3.07 12.92
CA THR A 23 -2.47 -1.99 12.30
C THR A 23 -1.69 -2.52 11.09
N TYR A 24 -1.09 -3.70 11.23
CA TYR A 24 -0.31 -4.32 10.15
C TYR A 24 -1.17 -4.68 8.93
N SER A 25 -2.36 -5.24 9.14
CA SER A 25 -3.30 -5.55 8.05
C SER A 25 -3.74 -4.30 7.28
N ARG A 26 -3.97 -3.18 7.99
CA ARG A 26 -4.26 -1.88 7.36
C ARG A 26 -3.07 -1.33 6.59
N PHE A 27 -1.86 -1.43 7.16
CA PHE A 27 -0.64 -1.04 6.47
C PHE A 27 -0.48 -1.82 5.16
N LEU A 28 -0.61 -3.15 5.19
CA LEU A 28 -0.54 -3.98 3.99
C LEU A 28 -1.59 -3.58 2.95
N ALA A 29 -2.84 -3.33 3.37
CA ALA A 29 -3.89 -2.89 2.45
C ALA A 29 -3.55 -1.54 1.81
N MET A 30 -3.09 -0.57 2.60
CA MET A 30 -2.72 0.77 2.13
C MET A 30 -1.53 0.73 1.19
N THR A 31 -0.48 -0.02 1.51
CA THR A 31 0.70 -0.16 0.64
C THR A 31 0.32 -0.85 -0.67
N LYS A 32 -0.43 -1.95 -0.60
CA LYS A 32 -0.84 -2.72 -1.80
C LYS A 32 -1.65 -1.85 -2.77
N TRP A 33 -2.72 -1.22 -2.29
CA TRP A 33 -3.60 -0.41 -3.13
C TRP A 33 -2.99 0.95 -3.47
N GLY A 34 -2.21 1.54 -2.56
CA GLY A 34 -1.50 2.81 -2.79
C GLY A 34 -0.46 2.70 -3.89
N SER A 35 0.37 1.65 -3.87
CA SER A 35 1.34 1.40 -4.95
C SER A 35 0.65 1.18 -6.30
N ALA A 36 -0.44 0.41 -6.35
CA ALA A 36 -1.19 0.21 -7.58
C ALA A 36 -1.82 1.51 -8.12
N ALA A 37 -2.34 2.38 -7.24
CA ALA A 37 -2.87 3.68 -7.63
C ALA A 37 -1.80 4.57 -8.26
N ILE A 38 -0.58 4.61 -7.68
CA ILE A 38 0.54 5.37 -8.26
C ILE A 38 0.89 4.86 -9.65
N ILE A 39 1.00 3.54 -9.83
CA ILE A 39 1.29 2.94 -11.14
C ILE A 39 0.19 3.29 -12.16
N ALA A 40 -1.08 3.20 -11.77
CA ALA A 40 -2.20 3.55 -12.64
C ALA A 40 -2.15 5.01 -13.09
N ILE A 41 -1.83 5.94 -12.18
CA ILE A 41 -1.66 7.37 -12.50
C ILE A 41 -0.52 7.56 -13.50
N LEU A 42 0.64 6.96 -13.26
CA LEU A 42 1.80 7.09 -14.14
C LEU A 42 1.51 6.55 -15.55
N VAL A 43 0.83 5.41 -15.66
CA VAL A 43 0.43 4.85 -16.96
C VAL A 43 -0.61 5.74 -17.66
N GLY A 44 -1.60 6.25 -16.91
CA GLY A 44 -2.56 7.21 -17.46
C GLY A 44 -1.87 8.47 -18.01
N MET A 45 -0.92 9.03 -17.27
CA MET A 45 -0.11 10.18 -17.70
C MET A 45 0.73 9.87 -18.93
N LEU A 46 1.36 8.69 -18.99
CA LEU A 46 2.10 8.24 -20.17
C LEU A 46 1.20 8.23 -21.42
N VAL A 47 -0.01 7.67 -21.31
CA VAL A 47 -0.96 7.57 -22.41
C VAL A 47 -1.50 8.94 -22.84
N GLY A 48 -1.89 9.77 -21.87
CA GLY A 48 -2.52 11.05 -22.16
C GLY A 48 -1.54 12.14 -22.59
N LEU A 49 -0.39 12.24 -21.92
CA LEU A 49 0.53 13.37 -22.05
C LEU A 49 1.69 13.07 -23.02
N ILE A 50 2.24 11.87 -22.98
CA ILE A 50 3.42 11.50 -23.80
C ILE A 50 2.97 10.93 -25.15
N MET A 51 2.03 9.99 -25.14
CA MET A 51 1.51 9.39 -26.39
C MET A 51 0.45 10.24 -27.09
N GLY A 52 -0.04 11.31 -26.44
CA GLY A 52 -0.99 12.25 -27.05
C GLY A 52 -2.39 11.67 -27.32
N ALA A 53 -2.77 10.57 -26.66
CA ALA A 53 -4.04 9.88 -26.90
C ALA A 53 -5.27 10.61 -26.30
N GLY A 54 -5.05 11.75 -25.62
CA GLY A 54 -6.10 12.56 -25.01
C GLY A 54 -6.60 12.03 -23.66
N VAL A 55 -7.48 12.81 -23.03
CA VAL A 55 -7.96 12.57 -21.65
C VAL A 55 -8.82 11.31 -21.52
N ILE A 56 -9.62 10.99 -22.54
CA ILE A 56 -10.48 9.81 -22.49
C ILE A 56 -9.63 8.53 -22.47
N ALA A 57 -8.62 8.45 -23.35
CA ALA A 57 -7.73 7.29 -23.42
C ALA A 57 -6.88 7.14 -22.14
N SER A 58 -6.43 8.24 -21.53
CA SER A 58 -5.67 8.19 -20.28
C SER A 58 -6.52 7.69 -19.10
N VAL A 59 -7.77 8.14 -18.99
CA VAL A 59 -8.69 7.67 -17.95
C VAL A 59 -9.03 6.19 -18.15
N LEU A 60 -9.21 5.75 -19.40
CA LEU A 60 -9.40 4.33 -19.71
C LEU A 60 -8.16 3.50 -19.34
N ALA A 61 -6.95 3.95 -19.70
CA ALA A 61 -5.72 3.25 -19.34
C ALA A 61 -5.54 3.15 -17.81
N PHE A 62 -5.82 4.23 -17.08
CA PHE A 62 -5.86 4.24 -15.62
C PHE A 62 -6.84 3.19 -15.07
N ALA A 63 -8.08 3.16 -15.57
CA ALA A 63 -9.10 2.20 -15.13
C ALA A 63 -8.73 0.75 -15.44
N ILE A 64 -8.12 0.50 -16.61
CA ILE A 64 -7.64 -0.83 -17.00
C ILE A 64 -6.53 -1.30 -16.05
N VAL A 65 -5.56 -0.43 -15.73
CA VAL A 65 -4.49 -0.79 -14.79
C VAL A 65 -5.04 -1.10 -13.40
N LEU A 66 -6.04 -0.33 -12.91
CA LEU A 66 -6.72 -0.66 -11.66
C LEU A 66 -7.50 -1.99 -11.72
N ALA A 67 -8.16 -2.30 -12.84
CA ALA A 67 -8.85 -3.57 -13.03
C ALA A 67 -7.87 -4.75 -13.02
N VAL A 68 -6.70 -4.59 -13.66
CA VAL A 68 -5.63 -5.58 -13.63
C VAL A 68 -5.09 -5.73 -12.21
N ALA A 69 -4.81 -4.64 -11.50
CA ALA A 69 -4.36 -4.70 -10.11
C ALA A 69 -5.37 -5.41 -9.21
N TRP A 70 -6.68 -5.19 -9.42
CA TRP A 70 -7.73 -5.89 -8.71
C TRP A 70 -7.73 -7.40 -8.99
N LEU A 71 -7.52 -7.83 -10.24
CA LEU A 71 -7.39 -9.25 -10.57
C LEU A 71 -6.14 -9.89 -9.97
N VAL A 72 -5.02 -9.16 -9.92
CA VAL A 72 -3.75 -9.65 -9.36
C VAL A 72 -3.81 -9.77 -7.83
N PHE A 73 -4.55 -8.88 -7.17
CA PHE A 73 -4.64 -8.83 -5.70
C PHE A 73 -5.86 -9.53 -5.10
N ARG A 74 -6.73 -10.06 -5.95
CA ARG A 74 -7.83 -10.94 -5.58
C ARG A 74 -7.30 -12.29 -5.11
#